data_AF-A0A7X5DB21-F1
#
_entry.id   AF-A0A7X5DB21-F1
#
_cell.length_a   1.000
_cell.length_b   1.000
_cell.length_c   1.000
_cell.angle_alpha   90.00
_cell.angle_beta   90.00
_cell.angle_gamma   90.00
#
_symmetry.space_group_name_H-M   'P 1'
#
loop_
_entity.id
_entity.type
_entity.pdbx_description
1 polymer ?
#
loop_
_entity_poly.entity_id
_entity_poly.type
_entity_poly.pdbx_seq_one_letter_code
_entity_poly.pdbx_strand_id
1 'polypeptide(L)'
;MREIKGGQKTVIHDVAIIIPAYNPDEKFITFLSQLKKAEYKHIIVIDDGSREDTKHYFTRAKEDYHCHVITHSINLGQGRAYKSGFNYYLSETAGGGGILGQSE
;
A
#
# COMPACT_ATOMS: atom_id res chain seq x y z
N MET A 1 25.75 42.02 -4.31
CA MET A 1 24.41 41.40 -4.17
C MET A 1 24.62 39.89 -4.29
N ARG A 2 24.43 39.11 -3.22
CA ARG A 2 24.64 37.65 -3.24
C ARG A 2 23.38 36.99 -3.77
N GLU A 3 23.47 36.31 -4.90
CA GLU A 3 22.43 35.41 -5.39
C GLU A 3 22.32 34.21 -4.44
N ILE A 4 21.14 34.05 -3.84
CA ILE A 4 20.80 32.86 -3.06
C ILE A 4 20.53 31.75 -4.07
N LYS A 5 21.45 30.80 -4.19
CA LYS A 5 21.25 29.58 -4.98
C LYS A 5 20.07 28.82 -4.38
N GLY A 6 19.00 28.67 -5.17
CA GLY A 6 17.80 27.92 -4.82
C GLY A 6 18.16 26.50 -4.36
N GLY A 7 17.57 26.09 -3.24
CA GLY A 7 17.74 24.76 -2.67
C GLY A 7 17.37 23.70 -3.70
N GLN A 8 18.25 22.71 -3.87
CA GLN A 8 18.00 21.54 -4.71
C GLN A 8 16.73 20.85 -4.21
N LYS A 9 15.68 20.80 -5.04
CA LYS A 9 14.45 20.06 -4.76
C LYS A 9 14.77 18.58 -4.85
N THR A 10 14.79 17.87 -3.72
CA THR A 10 14.93 16.41 -3.71
C THR A 10 13.74 15.81 -4.46
N VAL A 11 14.03 15.08 -5.53
CA VAL A 11 13.02 14.36 -6.31
C VAL A 11 12.94 12.95 -5.74
N ILE A 12 11.79 12.56 -5.20
CA ILE A 12 11.57 11.18 -4.75
C ILE A 12 11.11 10.40 -5.97
N HIS A 13 11.92 9.44 -6.41
CA HIS A 13 11.70 8.72 -7.67
C HIS A 13 10.89 7.43 -7.50
N ASP A 14 10.84 6.89 -6.28
CA ASP A 14 10.17 5.63 -5.98
C ASP A 14 9.43 5.74 -4.64
N VAL A 15 8.11 5.56 -4.69
CA VAL A 15 7.21 5.73 -3.54
C VAL A 15 6.20 4.60 -3.54
N ALA A 16 6.12 3.89 -2.43
CA ALA A 16 5.06 2.95 -2.14
C ALA A 16 4.02 3.55 -1.18
N ILE A 17 2.75 3.33 -1.49
CA ILE A 17 1.62 3.66 -0.62
C ILE A 17 1.07 2.36 -0.04
N ILE A 18 1.17 2.23 1.28
CA ILE A 18 0.70 1.05 2.01
C ILE A 18 -0.57 1.43 2.77
N ILE A 19 -1.67 0.73 2.49
CA ILE A 19 -3.02 1.05 2.96
C ILE A 19 -3.59 -0.16 3.71
N PRO A 20 -3.43 -0.23 5.04
CA PRO A 20 -4.21 -1.14 5.87
C PRO A 20 -5.70 -0.74 5.85
N ALA A 21 -6.57 -1.70 5.58
CA ALA A 21 -8.01 -1.51 5.59
C ALA A 21 -8.70 -2.66 6.32
N TYR A 22 -9.70 -2.30 7.13
CA TYR A 22 -10.53 -3.25 7.88
C TYR A 22 -11.99 -2.82 7.76
N ASN A 23 -12.81 -3.64 7.10
CA ASN A 23 -14.22 -3.36 6.78
C ASN A 23 -14.41 -2.01 6.06
N PRO A 24 -13.83 -1.82 4.86
CA PRO A 24 -13.91 -0.55 4.14
C PRO A 24 -15.33 -0.21 3.66
N ASP A 25 -15.49 1.05 3.24
CA ASP A 25 -16.69 1.61 2.62
C ASP A 25 -16.35 2.33 1.30
N GLU A 26 -17.31 3.01 0.67
CA GLU A 26 -17.09 3.76 -0.58
C GLU A 26 -16.00 4.84 -0.52
N LYS A 27 -15.65 5.35 0.68
CA LYS A 27 -14.56 6.33 0.80
C LYS A 27 -13.22 5.70 0.47
N PHE A 28 -13.04 4.41 0.74
CA PHE A 28 -11.85 3.66 0.36
C PHE A 28 -11.65 3.65 -1.16
N ILE A 29 -12.72 3.37 -1.91
CA ILE A 29 -12.70 3.40 -3.38
C ILE A 29 -12.42 4.80 -3.91
N THR A 30 -13.06 5.82 -3.32
CA THR A 30 -12.81 7.22 -3.68
C THR A 30 -11.34 7.58 -3.48
N PHE A 31 -10.74 7.12 -2.38
CA PHE A 31 -9.32 7.33 -2.10
C PHE A 31 -8.42 6.63 -3.13
N LEU A 32 -8.68 5.35 -3.46
CA LEU A 32 -7.91 4.63 -4.49
C LEU A 32 -8.00 5.31 -5.86
N SER A 33 -9.18 5.83 -6.23
CA SER A 33 -9.38 6.59 -7.47
C SER A 33 -8.49 7.84 -7.51
N GLN A 34 -8.35 8.56 -6.40
CA GLN A 34 -7.48 9.73 -6.31
C GLN A 34 -6.00 9.35 -6.44
N LEU A 35 -5.57 8.28 -5.77
CA LEU A 35 -4.19 7.79 -5.88
C LEU A 35 -3.86 7.36 -7.31
N LYS A 36 -4.79 6.68 -7.98
CA LYS A 36 -4.62 6.27 -9.38
C LYS A 36 -4.50 7.48 -10.31
N LYS A 37 -5.34 8.51 -10.11
CA LYS A 37 -5.27 9.78 -10.88
C LYS A 37 -3.97 10.55 -10.66
N ALA A 38 -3.37 10.42 -9.47
CA ALA A 38 -2.07 11.00 -9.16
C ALA A 38 -0.89 10.14 -9.66
N GLU A 39 -1.17 9.09 -10.45
CA GLU A 39 -0.17 8.25 -11.12
C GLU A 39 0.81 7.52 -10.18
N TYR A 40 0.38 7.26 -8.93
CA TYR A 40 1.14 6.39 -8.03
C TYR A 40 1.19 4.96 -8.57
N LYS A 41 2.40 4.40 -8.63
CA LYS A 41 2.67 3.10 -9.24
C LYS A 41 2.55 1.94 -8.25
N HIS A 42 3.04 2.14 -7.03
CA HIS A 42 3.12 1.07 -6.02
C HIS A 42 2.07 1.29 -4.94
N ILE A 43 0.84 0.84 -5.19
CA ILE A 43 -0.26 0.89 -4.21
C ILE A 43 -0.49 -0.52 -3.67
N ILE A 44 -0.28 -0.68 -2.37
CA ILE A 44 -0.38 -1.96 -1.65
C ILE A 44 -1.49 -1.81 -0.61
N VAL A 45 -2.58 -2.51 -0.83
CA VAL A 45 -3.73 -2.58 0.08
C VAL A 45 -3.58 -3.84 0.94
N ILE A 46 -3.79 -3.71 2.24
CA ILE A 46 -3.90 -4.85 3.14
C ILE A 46 -5.35 -4.96 3.61
N ASP A 47 -6.01 -6.05 3.24
CA ASP A 47 -7.24 -6.50 3.88
C ASP A 47 -6.88 -7.18 5.20
N ASP A 48 -7.00 -6.46 6.32
CA ASP A 48 -6.64 -6.95 7.65
C ASP A 48 -7.79 -7.76 8.28
N GLY A 49 -8.25 -8.81 7.59
CA GLY A 49 -9.28 -9.72 8.07
C GLY A 49 -10.70 -9.15 8.07
N SER A 50 -11.05 -8.37 7.05
CA SER A 50 -12.40 -7.78 6.93
C SER A 50 -13.49 -8.84 6.74
N ARG A 51 -14.73 -8.47 7.04
CA ARG A 51 -15.94 -9.27 6.85
C ARG A 51 -16.25 -9.51 5.37
N GLU A 52 -16.98 -10.58 5.10
CA GLU A 52 -17.34 -11.03 3.75
C GLU A 52 -18.11 -9.98 2.94
N ASP A 53 -19.03 -9.25 3.58
CA ASP A 53 -19.84 -8.21 2.97
C ASP A 53 -19.01 -7.04 2.41
N THR A 54 -17.77 -6.87 2.87
CA THR A 54 -16.86 -5.81 2.42
C THR A 54 -15.78 -6.28 1.44
N LYS A 55 -15.71 -7.58 1.11
CA LYS A 55 -14.65 -8.16 0.26
C LYS A 55 -14.65 -7.59 -1.16
N HIS A 56 -15.83 -7.23 -1.66
CA HIS A 56 -16.00 -6.63 -2.97
C HIS A 56 -15.17 -5.34 -3.16
N TYR A 57 -14.91 -4.57 -2.09
CA TYR A 57 -14.04 -3.39 -2.16
C TYR A 57 -12.59 -3.73 -2.49
N PHE A 58 -12.10 -4.87 -1.99
CA PHE A 58 -10.74 -5.33 -2.27
C PHE A 58 -10.63 -5.94 -3.67
N THR A 59 -11.68 -6.62 -4.14
CA THR A 59 -11.78 -7.04 -5.55
C THR A 59 -11.67 -5.83 -6.48
N ARG A 60 -12.46 -4.78 -6.22
CA ARG A 60 -12.38 -3.51 -6.98
C ARG A 60 -10.99 -2.86 -6.88
N ALA A 61 -10.37 -2.84 -5.69
CA ALA A 61 -9.00 -2.34 -5.53
C ALA A 61 -8.02 -3.01 -6.50
N LYS A 62 -8.13 -4.34 -6.66
CA LYS A 62 -7.29 -5.13 -7.57
C LYS A 62 -7.64 -4.92 -9.03
N GLU A 63 -8.93 -4.99 -9.37
CA GLU A 63 -9.41 -5.01 -10.76
C GLU A 63 -9.48 -3.63 -11.39
N ASP A 64 -10.12 -2.66 -10.71
CA ASP A 64 -10.39 -1.32 -11.24
C ASP A 64 -9.19 -0.38 -11.08
N TYR A 65 -8.43 -0.56 -10.00
CA TYR A 65 -7.34 0.36 -9.61
C TYR A 65 -5.95 -0.24 -9.72
N HIS A 66 -5.85 -1.54 -10.06
CA HIS A 66 -4.59 -2.28 -10.17
C HIS A 66 -3.71 -2.21 -8.91
N CYS A 67 -4.33 -2.18 -7.74
CA CYS A 67 -3.61 -2.27 -6.47
C CYS A 67 -3.15 -3.70 -6.21
N HIS A 68 -2.02 -3.85 -5.53
CA HIS A 68 -1.65 -5.14 -4.93
C HIS A 68 -2.44 -5.33 -3.64
N VAL A 69 -3.10 -6.47 -3.49
CA VAL A 69 -3.93 -6.75 -2.30
C VAL A 69 -3.32 -7.91 -1.53
N ILE A 70 -3.01 -7.69 -0.26
CA ILE A 70 -2.58 -8.69 0.71
C ILE A 70 -3.74 -8.94 1.67
N THR A 71 -4.08 -10.20 1.94
CA THR A 71 -5.20 -10.53 2.82
C THR A 71 -4.72 -11.28 4.05
N HIS A 72 -5.10 -10.80 5.23
CA HIS A 72 -5.02 -11.54 6.48
C HIS A 72 -6.33 -12.28 6.74
N SER A 73 -6.24 -13.47 7.35
CA SER A 73 -7.42 -14.27 7.69
C SER A 73 -8.24 -13.67 8.85
N ILE A 74 -7.60 -12.90 9.72
CA ILE A 74 -8.20 -12.19 10.86
C ILE A 74 -7.52 -10.82 11.01
N ASN A 75 -8.14 -9.91 11.75
CA ASN A 75 -7.54 -8.63 12.09
C ASN A 75 -6.32 -8.83 13.00
N LEU A 76 -5.13 -8.55 12.47
CA LEU A 76 -3.85 -8.66 13.17
C LEU A 76 -3.35 -7.31 13.70
N GLY A 77 -4.09 -6.24 13.43
CA GLY A 77 -3.78 -4.88 13.84
C GLY A 77 -2.79 -4.17 12.91
N GLN A 78 -2.78 -2.85 13.02
CA GLN A 78 -2.04 -1.94 12.15
C GLN A 78 -0.55 -2.29 12.02
N GLY A 79 0.11 -2.62 13.13
CA GLY A 79 1.55 -2.95 13.11
C GLY A 79 1.87 -4.17 12.24
N ARG A 80 1.02 -5.22 12.28
CA ARG A 80 1.17 -6.40 11.44
C ARG A 80 0.83 -6.08 9.98
N ALA A 81 -0.25 -5.34 9.74
CA ALA A 81 -0.63 -4.91 8.38
C ALA A 81 0.47 -4.10 7.68
N TYR A 82 1.07 -3.12 8.37
CA TYR A 82 2.19 -2.37 7.83
C TYR A 82 3.42 -3.25 7.58
N LYS A 83 3.77 -4.15 8.52
CA LYS A 83 4.87 -5.10 8.31
C LYS A 83 4.65 -5.96 7.06
N SER A 84 3.44 -6.47 6.85
CA SER A 84 3.10 -7.22 5.64
C SER A 84 3.30 -6.39 4.37
N GLY A 85 2.82 -5.13 4.37
CA GLY A 85 3.02 -4.22 3.24
C GLY A 85 4.49 -3.88 2.97
N PHE A 86 5.27 -3.60 4.01
CA PHE A 86 6.71 -3.35 3.88
C PHE A 86 7.44 -4.58 3.35
N ASN A 87 7.18 -5.75 3.92
CA ASN A 87 7.80 -7.00 3.49
C ASN A 87 7.50 -7.29 2.03
N TYR A 88 6.25 -7.10 1.60
CA TYR A 88 5.86 -7.25 0.20
C TYR A 88 6.65 -6.31 -0.71
N TYR A 89 6.63 -5.00 -0.43
CA TYR A 89 7.30 -4.02 -1.28
C TYR A 89 8.81 -4.25 -1.35
N LEU A 90 9.44 -4.53 -0.20
CA LEU A 90 10.87 -4.82 -0.14
C LEU A 90 11.21 -6.12 -0.86
N SER A 91 10.38 -7.17 -0.78
CA SER A 91 10.62 -8.42 -1.49
C SER A 91 10.54 -8.28 -3.02
N GLU A 92 9.60 -7.46 -3.50
CA GLU A 92 9.40 -7.19 -4.93
C GLU A 92 10.55 -6.34 -5.49
N THR A 93 10.98 -5.32 -4.75
CA THR A 93 12.01 -4.37 -5.20
C THR A 93 13.44 -4.86 -4.99
N ALA A 94 13.70 -5.72 -3.99
CA ALA A 94 15.05 -6.22 -3.70
C ALA A 94 15.50 -7.39 -4.59
N GLY A 95 14.72 -7.78 -5.62
CA GLY A 95 15.13 -8.83 -6.56
C GLY A 95 15.22 -10.24 -5.95
N GLY A 96 14.33 -10.59 -5.01
CA GLY A 96 14.21 -11.95 -4.48
C GLY A 96 14.90 -12.24 -3.14
N GLY A 97 15.30 -11.21 -2.39
CA GLY A 97 15.80 -11.35 -1.01
C GLY A 97 14.73 -11.05 0.03
N GLY A 98 13.70 -11.89 0.15
CA GLY A 98 12.69 -11.72 1.20
C GLY A 98 13.31 -11.77 2.60
N ILE A 99 12.96 -10.81 3.46
CA ILE A 99 13.14 -10.96 4.92
C ILE A 99 12.13 -12.03 5.36
N LEU A 100 12.56 -13.28 5.37
CA LEU A 100 11.89 -14.37 6.06
C LEU A 100 12.01 -14.09 7.56
N GLY A 101 11.01 -13.39 8.10
CA GLY A 101 10.75 -13.44 9.54
C GLY A 101 10.38 -14.87 9.89
N GLN A 102 11.35 -15.62 10.42
CA GLN A 102 11.08 -16.85 11.16
C GLN A 102 10.10 -16.48 12.29
N SER A 103 8.93 -17.11 12.31
CA SER A 103 8.00 -16.99 13.43
C SER A 103 8.28 -18.15 14.38
N GLU A 104 8.48 -17.81 15.65
CA GLU A 104 8.24 -18.71 16.78
C GLU A 104 6.73 -18.85 17.03
#